data_AF-A0AAW6BKQ2-F1
#
_entry.id   AF-A0AAW6BKQ2-F1
#
_cell.length_a   1.000
_cell.length_b   1.000
_cell.length_c   1.000
_cell.angle_alpha   90.00
_cell.angle_beta   90.00
_cell.angle_gamma   90.00
#
_symmetry.space_group_name_H-M   'P 1'
#
loop_
_entity.id
_entity.type
_entity.pdbx_description
1 polymer ?
#
loop_
_entity_poly.entity_id
_entity_poly.type
_entity_poly.pdbx_seq_one_letter_code
_entity_poly.pdbx_strand_id
1 'polypeptide(L)'
;MDEPKYIDLFINERNFTLNSGNEPHFCHNRVSIGQDCVHAIIESGLATELIAERSPTLRADIHTQIGILVEDDERIIPGTVIINEESPIKLWITAETYDFGRINVSVSSGNETDD
;
A
#
# COMPACT_ATOMS: atom_id res chain seq x y z
N MET A 1 -24.39 -0.96 2.43
CA MET A 1 -23.40 -1.49 1.48
C MET A 1 -23.14 -0.36 0.52
N ASP A 2 -21.91 0.14 0.48
CA ASP A 2 -21.56 1.23 -0.43
C ASP A 2 -21.59 0.71 -1.86
N GLU A 3 -21.99 1.57 -2.80
CA GLU A 3 -21.98 1.24 -4.22
C GLU A 3 -20.52 0.99 -4.67
N PRO A 4 -20.24 -0.08 -5.46
CA PRO A 4 -18.89 -0.38 -5.89
C PRO A 4 -18.37 0.70 -6.85
N LYS A 5 -17.36 1.43 -6.41
CA LYS A 5 -16.57 2.40 -7.20
C LYS A 5 -15.12 1.92 -7.26
N TYR A 6 -14.36 2.48 -8.22
CA TYR A 6 -12.94 2.17 -8.41
C TYR A 6 -12.71 0.65 -8.55
N ILE A 7 -13.44 0.03 -9.48
CA ILE A 7 -13.32 -1.41 -9.73
C ILE A 7 -12.00 -1.66 -10.45
N ASP A 8 -11.19 -2.55 -9.90
CA ASP A 8 -9.90 -2.94 -10.46
C ASP A 8 -9.67 -4.46 -10.31
N LEU A 9 -8.64 -4.99 -10.96
CA LEU A 9 -8.17 -6.35 -10.78
C LEU A 9 -7.50 -6.48 -9.40
N PHE A 10 -7.86 -7.52 -8.66
CA PHE A 10 -7.23 -7.80 -7.39
C PHE A 10 -5.88 -8.49 -7.63
N ILE A 11 -4.81 -7.77 -7.29
CA ILE A 11 -3.44 -8.22 -7.39
C ILE A 11 -2.95 -8.56 -5.98
N ASN A 12 -2.44 -9.79 -5.82
CA ASN A 12 -1.78 -10.22 -4.59
C ASN A 12 -0.42 -10.81 -4.95
N GLU A 13 0.61 -10.52 -4.15
CA GLU A 13 1.97 -11.05 -4.36
C GLU A 13 2.50 -10.85 -5.80
N ARG A 14 2.17 -9.70 -6.40
CA ARG A 14 2.53 -9.35 -7.79
C ARG A 14 1.91 -10.27 -8.86
N ASN A 15 0.81 -10.95 -8.54
CA ASN A 15 0.12 -11.85 -9.47
C ASN A 15 -1.40 -11.68 -9.42
N PHE A 16 -2.08 -12.17 -10.47
CA PHE A 16 -3.53 -12.21 -10.51
C PHE A 16 -4.06 -13.25 -9.53
N THR A 17 -5.02 -12.85 -8.70
CA THR A 17 -5.78 -13.80 -7.90
C THR A 17 -6.91 -14.35 -8.75
N LEU A 18 -6.98 -15.68 -8.91
CA LEU A 18 -8.03 -16.34 -9.68
C LEU A 18 -9.12 -16.92 -8.78
N ASN A 19 -10.36 -16.85 -9.23
CA ASN A 19 -11.49 -17.54 -8.58
C ASN A 19 -11.52 -19.03 -8.98
N SER A 20 -12.48 -19.80 -8.42
CA SER A 20 -12.64 -21.23 -8.73
C SER A 20 -12.97 -21.54 -10.21
N GLY A 21 -13.31 -20.53 -11.00
CA GLY A 21 -13.55 -20.63 -12.44
C GLY A 21 -12.36 -20.21 -13.32
N ASN A 22 -11.18 -19.94 -12.72
CA ASN A 22 -10.00 -19.39 -13.39
C ASN A 22 -10.21 -17.98 -14.00
N GLU A 23 -11.14 -17.20 -13.47
CA GLU A 23 -11.32 -15.80 -13.84
C GLU A 23 -10.59 -14.89 -12.83
N PRO A 24 -10.04 -13.75 -13.28
CA PRO A 24 -9.46 -12.76 -12.38
C PRO A 24 -10.46 -12.25 -11.35
N HIS A 25 -10.01 -12.15 -10.10
CA HIS A 25 -10.78 -11.54 -9.03
C HIS A 25 -10.73 -10.00 -9.14
N PHE A 26 -11.80 -9.32 -8.75
CA PHE A 26 -11.88 -7.86 -8.75
C PHE A 26 -11.88 -7.31 -7.33
N CYS A 27 -11.32 -6.11 -7.15
CA CYS A 27 -11.40 -5.32 -5.94
C CYS A 27 -12.13 -3.98 -6.22
N HIS A 28 -12.57 -3.30 -5.17
CA HIS A 28 -13.29 -2.02 -5.29
C HIS A 28 -13.15 -1.20 -4.00
N ASN A 29 -13.55 0.08 -4.06
CA ASN A 29 -13.57 1.02 -2.94
C ASN A 29 -12.22 1.03 -2.20
N ARG A 30 -12.24 0.86 -0.87
CA ARG A 30 -11.03 0.84 -0.02
C ARG A 30 -9.95 -0.13 -0.50
N VAL A 31 -10.35 -1.28 -1.06
CA VAL A 31 -9.38 -2.33 -1.43
C VAL A 31 -8.59 -1.91 -2.65
N SER A 32 -9.25 -1.32 -3.65
CA SER A 32 -8.58 -0.74 -4.82
C SER A 32 -7.69 0.43 -4.42
N ILE A 33 -8.19 1.37 -3.59
CA ILE A 33 -7.38 2.50 -3.10
C ILE A 33 -6.12 2.02 -2.37
N GLY A 34 -6.28 1.03 -1.49
CA GLY A 34 -5.15 0.45 -0.77
C GLY A 34 -4.14 -0.23 -1.70
N GLN A 35 -4.62 -0.93 -2.73
CA GLN A 35 -3.77 -1.57 -3.74
C GLN A 35 -2.97 -0.52 -4.53
N ASP A 36 -3.60 0.59 -4.92
CA ASP A 36 -2.94 1.69 -5.62
C ASP A 36 -1.83 2.33 -4.76
N CYS A 37 -2.09 2.52 -3.46
CA CYS A 37 -1.08 2.99 -2.50
C CYS A 37 0.12 2.02 -2.39
N VAL A 38 -0.15 0.71 -2.28
CA VAL A 38 0.91 -0.31 -2.21
C VAL A 38 1.74 -0.34 -3.49
N HIS A 39 1.08 -0.28 -4.65
CA HIS A 39 1.78 -0.24 -5.93
C HIS A 39 2.63 1.02 -6.07
N ALA A 40 2.09 2.20 -5.77
CA ALA A 40 2.86 3.45 -5.82
C ALA A 40 4.15 3.36 -5.00
N ILE A 41 4.06 2.87 -3.75
CA ILE A 41 5.23 2.70 -2.87
C ILE A 41 6.24 1.71 -3.47
N ILE A 42 5.79 0.57 -3.99
CA ILE A 42 6.68 -0.44 -4.58
C ILE A 42 7.34 0.10 -5.86
N GLU A 43 6.56 0.74 -6.74
CA GLU A 43 7.01 1.28 -8.02
C GLU A 43 7.96 2.47 -7.86
N SER A 44 7.79 3.27 -6.80
CA SER A 44 8.70 4.37 -6.47
C SER A 44 10.10 3.90 -6.04
N GLY A 45 10.23 2.65 -5.57
CA GLY A 45 11.47 2.11 -5.00
C GLY A 45 11.75 2.54 -3.56
N LEU A 46 10.95 3.44 -2.97
CA LEU A 46 11.17 3.98 -1.61
C LEU A 46 11.21 2.88 -0.55
N ALA A 47 10.40 1.83 -0.66
CA ALA A 47 10.46 0.69 0.25
C ALA A 47 11.82 -0.05 0.19
N THR A 48 12.43 -0.14 -0.99
CA THR A 48 13.76 -0.75 -1.18
C THR A 48 14.85 0.15 -0.61
N GLU A 49 14.77 1.46 -0.83
CA GLU A 49 15.71 2.43 -0.27
C GLU A 49 15.66 2.42 1.27
N LEU A 50 14.47 2.37 1.83
CA LEU A 50 14.27 2.29 3.27
C LEU A 50 14.94 1.06 3.87
N ILE A 51 14.92 -0.09 3.19
CA ILE A 51 15.61 -1.31 3.67
C ILE A 51 17.12 -1.17 3.64
N ALA A 52 17.66 -0.50 2.62
CA ALA A 52 19.10 -0.29 2.47
C ALA A 52 19.65 0.73 3.46
N GLU A 53 18.82 1.69 3.89
CA GLU A 53 19.24 2.82 4.72
C GLU A 53 19.42 2.45 6.21
N ARG A 54 20.41 3.06 6.87
CA ARG A 54 20.75 2.83 8.30
C ARG A 54 20.74 4.12 9.12
N SER A 55 20.86 5.28 8.49
CA SER A 55 20.82 6.60 9.11
C SER A 55 19.40 6.96 9.54
N PRO A 56 19.14 7.20 10.85
CA PRO A 56 17.80 7.56 11.33
C PRO A 56 17.21 8.79 10.61
N THR A 57 18.06 9.76 10.28
CA THR A 57 17.63 10.98 9.59
C THR A 57 17.18 10.71 8.17
N LEU A 58 17.92 9.89 7.41
CA LEU A 58 17.56 9.56 6.02
C LEU A 58 16.34 8.64 5.98
N ARG A 59 16.19 7.73 6.95
CA ARG A 59 14.96 6.95 7.10
C ARG A 59 13.75 7.84 7.34
N ALA A 60 13.85 8.82 8.24
CA ALA A 60 12.77 9.75 8.52
C ALA A 60 12.38 10.57 7.28
N ASP A 61 13.36 10.91 6.43
CA ASP A 61 13.11 11.54 5.13
C ASP A 61 12.36 10.61 4.18
N ILE A 62 12.80 9.35 4.02
CA ILE A 62 12.10 8.35 3.20
C ILE A 62 10.66 8.11 3.70
N HIS A 63 10.43 8.07 5.02
CA HIS A 63 9.07 8.00 5.57
C HIS A 63 8.20 9.18 5.13
N THR A 64 8.78 10.39 5.15
CA THR A 64 8.08 11.60 4.71
C THR A 64 7.76 11.51 3.21
N GLN A 65 8.70 11.04 2.39
CA GLN A 65 8.49 10.83 0.95
C GLN A 65 7.39 9.79 0.67
N ILE A 66 7.37 8.67 1.41
CA ILE A 66 6.29 7.67 1.31
C ILE A 66 4.95 8.30 1.69
N GLY A 67 4.92 9.12 2.74
CA GLY A 67 3.71 9.83 3.17
C GLY A 67 3.16 10.72 2.05
N ILE A 68 4.01 11.57 1.49
CA ILE A 68 3.66 12.45 0.37
C ILE A 68 3.16 11.65 -0.85
N LEU A 69 3.85 10.57 -1.19
CA LEU A 69 3.47 9.70 -2.31
C LEU A 69 2.09 9.06 -2.12
N VAL A 70 1.74 8.66 -0.91
CA VAL A 70 0.41 8.13 -0.60
C VAL A 70 -0.65 9.24 -0.64
N GLU A 71 -0.30 10.46 -0.22
CA GLU A 71 -1.19 11.62 -0.28
C GLU A 71 -1.43 12.16 -1.69
N ASP A 72 -0.59 11.82 -2.67
CA ASP A 72 -0.81 12.13 -4.09
C ASP A 72 -2.05 11.42 -4.67
N ASP A 73 -2.55 10.37 -4.01
CA ASP A 73 -3.84 9.77 -4.32
C ASP A 73 -5.00 10.68 -3.84
N GLU A 74 -5.73 11.25 -4.78
CA GLU A 74 -6.82 12.21 -4.53
C GLU A 74 -7.94 11.69 -3.60
N ARG A 75 -8.02 10.37 -3.40
CA ARG A 75 -9.02 9.71 -2.56
C ARG A 75 -8.59 9.67 -1.08
N ILE A 76 -7.32 9.93 -0.79
CA ILE A 76 -6.74 10.00 0.56
C ILE A 76 -6.91 11.41 1.12
N ILE A 77 -7.20 11.51 2.42
CA ILE A 77 -7.23 12.77 3.16
C ILE A 77 -5.79 13.13 3.58
N PRO A 78 -5.20 14.24 3.09
CA PRO A 78 -3.85 14.64 3.45
C PRO A 78 -3.69 14.88 4.96
N GLY A 79 -2.53 14.52 5.50
CA GLY A 79 -2.21 14.59 6.93
C GLY A 79 -2.77 13.43 7.76
N THR A 80 -3.48 12.46 7.16
CA THR A 80 -3.99 11.27 7.85
C THR A 80 -3.12 10.03 7.65
N VAL A 81 -2.11 10.10 6.78
CA VAL A 81 -1.20 9.00 6.50
C VAL A 81 -0.28 8.76 7.69
N ILE A 82 -0.29 7.54 8.21
CA ILE A 82 0.59 7.08 9.29
C ILE A 82 1.31 5.84 8.80
N ILE A 83 2.65 5.88 8.90
CA ILE A 83 3.53 4.79 8.50
C ILE A 83 4.18 4.21 9.76
N ASN A 84 4.03 2.91 9.96
CA ASN A 84 4.66 2.17 11.04
C ASN A 84 5.57 1.08 10.46
N GLU A 85 6.82 1.05 10.88
CA GLU A 85 7.71 -0.08 10.64
C GLU A 85 7.46 -1.16 11.69
N GLU A 86 6.94 -2.32 11.25
CA GLU A 86 6.93 -3.51 12.11
C GLU A 86 8.31 -4.17 12.13
N SER A 87 8.98 -4.16 10.98
CA SER A 87 10.34 -4.66 10.83
C SER A 87 11.02 -3.94 9.66
N PRO A 88 12.34 -4.09 9.47
CA PRO A 88 13.04 -3.51 8.32
C PRO A 88 12.42 -3.92 6.98
N ILE A 89 11.75 -5.08 6.91
CA ILE A 89 11.18 -5.65 5.68
C ILE A 89 9.66 -5.49 5.54
N LYS A 90 8.99 -4.90 6.54
CA LYS A 90 7.52 -4.80 6.59
C LYS A 90 7.04 -3.46 7.14
N LEU A 91 6.35 -2.71 6.27
CA LEU A 91 5.74 -1.42 6.55
C LEU A 91 4.23 -1.57 6.64
N TRP A 92 3.61 -0.94 7.63
CA TRP A 92 2.16 -0.75 7.73
C TRP A 92 1.82 0.71 7.45
N ILE A 93 0.91 0.94 6.52
CA ILE A 93 0.41 2.25 6.16
C ILE A 93 -1.08 2.29 6.46
N THR A 94 -1.48 3.28 7.25
CA THR A 94 -2.89 3.59 7.50
C THR A 94 -3.20 5.01 7.07
N ALA A 95 -4.34 5.22 6.42
CA ALA A 95 -4.78 6.53 5.98
C ALA A 95 -6.32 6.60 5.97
N GLU A 96 -6.89 7.78 6.03
CA GLU A 96 -8.34 7.99 5.87
C GLU A 96 -8.65 8.39 4.44
N THR A 97 -9.75 7.84 3.91
CA THR A 97 -10.30 8.20 2.61
C THR A 97 -11.52 9.09 2.79
N TYR A 98 -11.81 9.94 1.81
CA TYR A 98 -12.99 10.82 1.86
C TYR A 98 -14.31 10.03 1.95
N ASP A 99 -14.44 8.96 1.15
CA ASP A 99 -15.72 8.27 0.92
C ASP A 99 -15.81 6.89 1.59
N PHE A 100 -14.69 6.24 1.93
CA PHE A 100 -14.67 4.80 2.31
C PHE A 100 -14.06 4.51 3.67
N GLY A 101 -13.78 5.55 4.46
CA GLY A 101 -13.16 5.45 5.78
C GLY A 101 -11.68 5.07 5.73
N ARG A 102 -11.19 4.43 6.79
CA ARG A 102 -9.77 4.11 6.96
C ARG A 102 -9.33 2.88 6.14
N ILE A 103 -8.21 3.03 5.44
CA ILE A 103 -7.45 1.93 4.85
C ILE A 103 -6.32 1.51 5.79
N ASN A 104 -5.94 0.24 5.72
CA ASN A 104 -4.79 -0.34 6.41
C ASN A 104 -4.16 -1.36 5.45
N VAL A 105 -2.96 -1.05 4.98
CA VAL A 105 -2.23 -1.86 4.00
C VAL A 105 -0.81 -2.10 4.46
N SER A 106 -0.21 -3.19 4.00
CA SER A 106 1.19 -3.50 4.26
C SER A 106 2.00 -3.57 2.97
N VAL A 107 3.23 -3.09 3.05
CA VAL A 107 4.25 -3.31 2.02
C VAL A 107 5.33 -4.20 2.63
N SER A 108 5.50 -5.40 2.09
CA SER A 108 6.60 -6.31 2.44
C SER A 108 7.62 -6.38 1.32
N SER A 109 8.89 -6.38 1.69
CA SER A 109 10.01 -6.50 0.77
C SER A 109 10.90 -7.64 1.25
N GLY A 110 10.47 -8.84 0.90
CA GLY A 110 11.13 -10.09 1.18
C GLY A 110 10.30 -11.21 0.55
N ASN A 111 10.96 -12.21 -0.01
CA ASN A 111 10.27 -13.48 -0.23
C ASN A 111 9.94 -14.02 1.16
N GLU A 112 8.70 -13.91 1.60
CA GLU A 112 8.17 -14.86 2.57
C GLU A 112 8.17 -16.21 1.84
N THR A 113 9.32 -16.89 1.83
CA THR A 113 9.29 -18.35 1.83
C THR A 113 8.67 -18.71 3.18
N ASP A 114 7.35 -18.92 3.16
CA ASP A 114 6.67 -19.75 4.14
C ASP A 114 7.51 -21.03 4.33
N ASP A 115 8.00 -21.22 5.55
CA ASP A 115 8.55 -22.48 6.05
C ASP A 115 7.42 -23.29 6.71
#